data_AF-A0A662HNZ9-F1
#
_entry.id   AF-A0A662HNZ9-F1
#
_cell.length_a   1.000
_cell.length_b   1.000
_cell.length_c   1.000
_cell.angle_alpha   90.00
_cell.angle_beta   90.00
_cell.angle_gamma   90.00
#
_symmetry.space_group_name_H-M   'P 1'
#
loop_
_entity.id
_entity.type
_entity.pdbx_description
1 polymer ?
#
loop_
_entity_poly.entity_id
_entity_poly.type
_entity_poly.pdbx_seq_one_letter_code
_entity_poly.pdbx_strand_id
1 'polypeptide(L)'
;MSSPYLERKIMESVQEKKKYFQKTLSLSAVDANYQRILDTEDYFTEWAWREMPLFIWLDISSLFIFGLDPTELEPFTLDFRVELPSFEEWMQGIKLWIYTINLGDLWSQMNADLFNIEVPPVLDFDTFIDENVTPEIAPDVKQQKERKLTVGVTKYGEGYVDPPVIREFLRSTFYELFRRRPDYERLRTIFKVIAEKLGVAESVVEAVFNRIVLHEQMFYENFILGYNLLGVSKLTPRGSDKASLTIINWRGEEQEVRYTKFAENNNGFILGVTPLGYGLLTPRERFFKESPRGITPKIVWFIDYKARRLLARYRATHLMVANYQRVDEMIDYTRSERTEQYHALAMRKYYIESLIDALLQGYGVDNFKRNLYRKAVLQLIGHKKKRHRWGYAAFKSMTEDEFKEWWLGHWERQGLNRSLLEKIYERVKRWLPRLRSDLEELGERLRKRRRALARALAS
;
A
#
# COMPACT_ATOMS: atom_id res chain seq x y z
N MET A 1 -38.06 -5.34 -16.46
CA MET A 1 -37.36 -6.38 -17.23
C MET A 1 -35.90 -6.38 -16.78
N SER A 2 -35.36 -7.52 -16.39
CA SER A 2 -33.94 -7.67 -16.05
C SER A 2 -33.07 -7.30 -17.26
N SER A 3 -31.96 -6.59 -17.02
CA SER A 3 -31.00 -6.27 -18.09
C SER A 3 -30.43 -7.57 -18.67
N PRO A 4 -30.36 -7.76 -20.01
CA PRO A 4 -29.75 -8.95 -20.63
C PRO A 4 -28.30 -9.21 -20.15
N TYR A 5 -27.58 -8.14 -19.79
CA TYR A 5 -26.26 -8.24 -19.16
C TYR A 5 -26.32 -8.94 -17.80
N LEU A 6 -27.30 -8.56 -16.97
CA LEU A 6 -27.45 -9.10 -15.62
C LEU A 6 -27.81 -10.59 -15.66
N GLU A 7 -28.74 -10.99 -16.53
CA GLU A 7 -29.14 -12.40 -16.68
C GLU A 7 -27.95 -13.29 -17.05
N ARG A 8 -27.16 -12.84 -18.04
CA ARG A 8 -25.92 -13.53 -18.42
C ARG A 8 -24.95 -13.62 -17.24
N LYS A 9 -24.76 -12.52 -16.51
CA LYS A 9 -23.83 -12.49 -15.36
C LYS A 9 -24.29 -13.35 -14.18
N ILE A 10 -25.60 -13.47 -13.97
CA ILE A 10 -26.18 -14.39 -12.98
C ILE A 10 -25.80 -15.83 -13.33
N MET A 11 -25.96 -16.24 -14.58
CA MET A 11 -25.58 -17.59 -15.02
C MET A 11 -24.07 -17.85 -14.90
N GLU A 12 -23.25 -16.88 -15.30
CA GLU A 12 -21.78 -16.95 -15.15
C GLU A 12 -21.37 -17.02 -13.67
N SER A 13 -22.07 -16.31 -12.77
CA SER A 13 -21.71 -16.24 -11.35
C SER A 13 -21.74 -17.60 -10.63
N VAL A 14 -22.60 -18.53 -11.07
CA VAL A 14 -22.67 -19.89 -10.51
C VAL A 14 -21.42 -20.69 -10.89
N GLN A 15 -20.96 -20.55 -12.13
CA GLN A 15 -19.72 -21.17 -12.59
C GLN A 15 -18.51 -20.55 -11.88
N GLU A 16 -18.50 -19.22 -11.69
CA GLU A 16 -17.47 -18.51 -10.92
C GLU A 16 -17.41 -18.98 -9.47
N LYS A 17 -18.56 -19.19 -8.82
CA LYS A 17 -18.67 -19.75 -7.47
C LYS A 17 -18.03 -21.14 -7.37
N LYS A 18 -18.38 -22.04 -8.29
CA LYS A 18 -17.79 -23.39 -8.35
C LYS A 18 -16.28 -23.34 -8.61
N LYS A 19 -15.84 -22.49 -9.54
CA LYS A 19 -14.42 -22.31 -9.87
C LYS A 19 -13.63 -21.74 -8.69
N TYR A 20 -14.19 -20.80 -7.95
CA TYR A 20 -13.58 -20.27 -6.73
C TYR A 20 -13.34 -21.42 -5.73
N PHE A 21 -14.39 -22.19 -5.40
CA PHE A 21 -14.27 -23.34 -4.49
C PHE A 21 -13.17 -24.33 -4.90
N GLN A 22 -13.19 -24.78 -6.15
CA GLN A 22 -12.23 -25.76 -6.68
C GLN A 22 -10.79 -25.23 -6.74
N LYS A 23 -10.60 -23.91 -6.74
CA LYS A 23 -9.27 -23.29 -6.78
C LYS A 23 -8.72 -22.91 -5.43
N THR A 24 -9.55 -22.69 -4.42
CA THR A 24 -9.10 -22.09 -3.15
C THR A 24 -9.59 -22.76 -1.88
N LEU A 25 -10.73 -23.44 -1.90
CA LEU A 25 -11.42 -23.87 -0.67
C LEU A 25 -11.55 -25.39 -0.51
N SER A 26 -11.58 -26.16 -1.60
CA SER A 26 -11.66 -27.62 -1.50
C SER A 26 -10.38 -28.22 -0.89
N LEU A 27 -10.44 -29.42 -0.33
CA LEU A 27 -9.26 -30.08 0.26
C LEU A 27 -8.11 -30.20 -0.75
N SER A 28 -8.41 -30.75 -1.94
CA SER A 28 -7.45 -30.84 -3.04
C SER A 28 -6.89 -29.48 -3.48
N ALA A 29 -7.66 -28.40 -3.35
CA ALA A 29 -7.20 -27.06 -3.71
C ALA A 29 -6.22 -26.49 -2.70
N VAL A 30 -6.42 -26.76 -1.41
CA VAL A 30 -5.49 -26.34 -0.35
C VAL A 30 -4.13 -26.99 -0.57
N ASP A 31 -4.11 -28.30 -0.84
CA ASP A 31 -2.88 -29.05 -1.10
C ASP A 31 -2.20 -28.62 -2.41
N ALA A 32 -2.98 -28.48 -3.49
CA ALA A 32 -2.45 -28.01 -4.77
C ALA A 32 -1.90 -26.57 -4.68
N ASN A 33 -2.51 -25.71 -3.87
CA ASN A 33 -1.99 -24.36 -3.65
C ASN A 33 -0.72 -24.35 -2.80
N TYR A 34 -0.56 -25.29 -1.86
CA TYR A 34 0.69 -25.44 -1.14
C TYR A 34 1.83 -25.81 -2.09
N GLN A 35 1.63 -26.80 -2.96
CA GLN A 35 2.63 -27.17 -3.98
C GLN A 35 2.96 -26.00 -4.90
N ARG A 36 1.95 -25.27 -5.39
CA ARG A 36 2.17 -24.07 -6.20
C ARG A 36 2.96 -22.99 -5.47
N ILE A 37 2.74 -22.81 -4.17
CA ILE A 37 3.51 -21.83 -3.39
C ILE A 37 4.98 -22.21 -3.34
N LEU A 38 5.31 -23.50 -3.25
CA LEU A 38 6.69 -23.98 -3.36
C LEU A 38 7.25 -23.71 -4.77
N ASP A 39 6.48 -24.04 -5.81
CA ASP A 39 6.88 -23.79 -7.21
C ASP A 39 7.09 -22.30 -7.52
N THR A 40 6.36 -21.41 -6.84
CA THR A 40 6.44 -19.95 -7.06
C THR A 40 7.22 -19.20 -5.98
N GLU A 41 7.88 -19.90 -5.07
CA GLU A 41 8.63 -19.27 -3.96
C GLU A 41 9.77 -18.39 -4.47
N ASP A 42 10.50 -18.84 -5.49
CA ASP A 42 11.59 -18.06 -6.10
C ASP A 42 11.09 -16.77 -6.75
N TYR A 43 10.00 -16.87 -7.52
CA TYR A 43 9.36 -15.70 -8.14
C TYR A 43 8.83 -14.71 -7.10
N PHE A 44 8.23 -15.22 -6.03
CA PHE A 44 7.78 -14.37 -4.92
C PHE A 44 8.96 -13.72 -4.20
N THR A 45 10.08 -14.44 -4.05
CA THR A 45 11.31 -13.95 -3.43
C THR A 45 11.89 -12.79 -4.22
N GLU A 46 12.06 -12.95 -5.53
CA GLU A 46 12.50 -11.87 -6.42
C GLU A 46 11.56 -10.65 -6.33
N TRP A 47 10.24 -10.89 -6.39
CA TRP A 47 9.24 -9.84 -6.29
C TRP A 47 9.32 -9.08 -4.96
N ALA A 48 9.43 -9.79 -3.83
CA ALA A 48 9.51 -9.20 -2.51
C ALA A 48 10.76 -8.32 -2.34
N TRP A 49 11.92 -8.80 -2.81
CA TRP A 49 13.17 -8.05 -2.77
C TRP A 49 13.20 -6.86 -3.73
N ARG A 50 12.45 -6.91 -4.83
CA ARG A 50 12.33 -5.79 -5.77
C ARG A 50 11.41 -4.68 -5.23
N GLU A 51 10.26 -5.06 -4.66
CA GLU A 51 9.24 -4.08 -4.27
C GLU A 51 9.46 -3.52 -2.86
N MET A 52 9.72 -4.39 -1.89
CA MET A 52 9.64 -4.01 -0.48
C MET A 52 10.71 -2.98 -0.07
N PRO A 53 12.00 -3.12 -0.45
CA PRO A 53 13.01 -2.12 -0.11
C PRO A 53 12.69 -0.74 -0.71
N LEU A 54 12.22 -0.69 -1.97
CA LEU A 54 11.89 0.56 -2.65
C LEU A 54 10.87 1.38 -1.83
N PHE A 55 9.77 0.75 -1.40
CA PHE A 55 8.71 1.44 -0.65
C PHE A 55 9.13 1.80 0.77
N ILE A 56 9.90 0.95 1.45
CA ILE A 56 10.41 1.28 2.79
C ILE A 56 11.38 2.47 2.71
N TRP A 57 12.24 2.54 1.70
CA TRP A 57 13.15 3.67 1.54
C TRP A 57 12.45 4.98 1.16
N LEU A 58 11.33 4.90 0.43
CA LEU A 58 10.45 6.04 0.18
C LEU A 58 9.78 6.54 1.47
N ASP A 59 9.33 5.62 2.34
CA ASP A 59 8.83 5.97 3.66
C ASP A 59 9.90 6.66 4.51
N ILE A 60 11.12 6.10 4.56
CA ILE A 60 12.26 6.71 5.27
C ILE A 60 12.61 8.08 4.70
N SER A 61 12.55 8.25 3.37
CA SER A 61 12.72 9.56 2.75
C SER A 61 11.66 10.56 3.25
N SER A 62 10.40 10.14 3.31
CA SER A 62 9.30 10.96 3.81
C SER A 62 9.38 11.25 5.31
N LEU A 63 9.89 10.32 6.10
CA LEU A 63 10.24 10.55 7.50
C LEU A 63 11.16 11.77 7.61
N PHE A 64 12.26 11.79 6.86
CA PHE A 64 13.22 12.90 6.92
C PHE A 64 12.68 14.21 6.34
N ILE A 65 11.94 14.15 5.22
CA ILE A 65 11.47 15.35 4.51
C ILE A 65 10.28 16.00 5.20
N PHE A 66 9.34 15.21 5.72
CA PHE A 66 8.09 15.71 6.30
C PHE A 66 8.04 15.62 7.82
N GLY A 67 9.05 15.02 8.48
CA GLY A 67 9.05 14.84 9.93
C GLY A 67 8.01 13.83 10.40
N LEU A 68 7.72 12.80 9.59
CA LEU A 68 6.72 11.78 9.93
C LEU A 68 7.30 10.76 10.89
N ASP A 69 6.54 10.41 11.93
CA ASP A 69 6.97 9.37 12.87
C ASP A 69 7.00 8.00 12.17
N PRO A 70 8.03 7.15 12.40
CA PRO A 70 8.10 5.81 11.84
C PRO A 70 6.84 4.97 12.05
N THR A 71 6.17 5.14 13.20
CA THR A 71 4.96 4.38 13.56
C THR A 71 3.74 4.73 12.70
N GLU A 72 3.81 5.82 11.94
CA GLU A 72 2.74 6.25 11.05
C GLU A 72 2.90 5.71 9.63
N LEU A 73 4.10 5.35 9.21
CA LEU A 73 4.41 4.98 7.82
C LEU A 73 3.90 3.55 7.54
N GLU A 74 2.84 3.41 6.72
CA GLU A 74 2.17 2.10 6.58
C GLU A 74 3.09 1.04 5.94
N PRO A 75 3.79 1.28 4.80
CA PRO A 75 4.73 0.29 4.26
C PRO A 75 5.83 -0.11 5.26
N PHE A 76 6.35 0.83 6.04
CA PHE A 76 7.37 0.58 7.06
C PHE A 76 6.85 -0.23 8.26
N THR A 77 5.66 0.10 8.75
CA THR A 77 5.06 -0.51 9.96
C THR A 77 4.44 -1.88 9.69
N LEU A 78 4.07 -2.18 8.45
CA LEU A 78 3.38 -3.41 8.12
C LEU A 78 4.27 -4.64 8.35
N ASP A 79 3.91 -5.45 9.35
CA ASP A 79 4.45 -6.79 9.58
C ASP A 79 3.39 -7.63 10.32
N PHE A 80 3.45 -8.95 10.14
CA PHE A 80 2.47 -9.88 10.69
C PHE A 80 3.14 -11.06 11.40
N ARG A 81 2.53 -11.49 12.50
CA ARG A 81 2.78 -12.81 13.10
C ARG A 81 1.63 -13.74 12.74
N VAL A 82 1.98 -14.97 12.41
CA VAL A 82 1.02 -16.05 12.14
C VAL A 82 1.10 -17.06 13.26
N GLU A 83 -0.05 -17.46 13.79
CA GLU A 83 -0.16 -18.48 14.83
C GLU A 83 -1.11 -19.60 14.40
N LEU A 84 -0.82 -20.81 14.87
CA LEU A 84 -1.69 -21.96 14.65
C LEU A 84 -2.92 -21.88 15.57
N PRO A 85 -4.10 -22.31 15.08
CA PRO A 85 -5.33 -22.33 15.86
C PRO A 85 -5.36 -23.54 16.81
N SER A 86 -6.28 -23.51 17.78
CA SER A 86 -6.63 -24.71 18.55
C SER A 86 -7.35 -25.75 17.67
N PHE A 87 -7.54 -26.97 18.20
CA PHE A 87 -8.29 -28.01 17.49
C PHE A 87 -9.76 -27.61 17.25
N GLU A 88 -10.42 -27.04 18.25
CA GLU A 88 -11.81 -26.56 18.19
C GLU A 88 -11.94 -25.43 17.14
N GLU A 89 -10.99 -24.50 17.14
CA GLU A 89 -10.90 -23.42 16.16
C GLU A 89 -10.69 -23.95 14.74
N TRP A 90 -9.80 -24.94 14.58
CA TRP A 90 -9.55 -25.62 13.31
C TRP A 90 -10.80 -26.31 12.76
N MET A 91 -11.59 -26.94 13.64
CA MET A 91 -12.87 -27.56 13.30
C MET A 91 -13.93 -26.56 12.90
N GLN A 92 -13.92 -25.36 13.48
CA GLN A 92 -14.73 -24.23 13.02
C GLN A 92 -14.14 -23.50 11.81
N GLY A 93 -13.08 -24.06 11.20
CA GLY A 93 -12.51 -23.56 9.95
C GLY A 93 -11.55 -22.40 10.12
N ILE A 94 -11.20 -22.00 11.34
CA ILE A 94 -10.11 -21.05 11.58
C ILE A 94 -8.82 -21.83 11.36
N LYS A 95 -8.12 -21.55 10.26
CA LYS A 95 -6.89 -22.27 9.88
C LYS A 95 -5.62 -21.59 10.38
N LEU A 96 -5.66 -20.27 10.53
CA LEU A 96 -4.56 -19.46 11.00
C LEU A 96 -5.08 -18.20 11.70
N TRP A 97 -4.35 -17.79 12.72
CA TRP A 97 -4.44 -16.47 13.31
C TRP A 97 -3.37 -15.56 12.73
N ILE A 98 -3.76 -14.31 12.41
CA ILE A 98 -2.87 -13.30 11.82
C ILE A 98 -2.97 -12.06 12.69
N TYR A 99 -1.84 -11.65 13.25
CA TYR A 99 -1.72 -10.48 14.12
C TYR A 99 -0.75 -9.49 13.51
N THR A 100 -1.05 -8.20 13.61
CA THR A 100 -0.09 -7.13 13.30
C THR A 100 0.94 -7.04 14.42
N ILE A 101 2.22 -6.92 14.06
CA ILE A 101 3.30 -6.72 15.04
C ILE A 101 3.54 -5.22 15.19
N ASN A 102 3.75 -4.75 16.42
CA ASN A 102 4.14 -3.37 16.66
C ASN A 102 5.57 -3.12 16.11
N LEU A 103 5.80 -1.95 15.52
CA LEU A 103 7.09 -1.60 14.94
C LEU A 103 8.24 -1.65 15.96
N GLY A 104 8.01 -1.17 17.18
CA GLY A 104 9.00 -1.18 18.26
C GLY A 104 9.35 -2.59 18.72
N ASP A 105 8.36 -3.47 18.85
CA ASP A 105 8.59 -4.90 19.15
C ASP A 105 9.44 -5.56 18.06
N LEU A 106 9.13 -5.27 16.79
CA LEU A 106 9.86 -5.81 15.66
C LEU A 106 11.32 -5.30 15.63
N TRP A 107 11.52 -4.03 15.97
CA TRP A 107 12.85 -3.44 16.09
C TRP A 107 13.67 -4.10 17.20
N SER A 108 13.07 -4.28 18.37
CA SER A 108 13.72 -4.95 19.51
C SER A 108 14.06 -6.42 19.19
N GLN A 109 13.13 -7.16 18.57
CA GLN A 109 13.37 -8.55 18.11
C GLN A 109 14.56 -8.63 17.13
N MET A 110 14.59 -7.76 16.12
CA MET A 110 15.69 -7.74 15.14
C MET A 110 17.04 -7.46 15.81
N ASN A 111 17.07 -6.59 16.82
CA ASN A 111 18.26 -6.29 17.59
C ASN A 111 18.78 -7.47 18.39
N ALA A 112 17.88 -8.18 19.08
CA ALA A 112 18.22 -9.39 19.80
C ALA A 112 18.72 -10.48 18.83
N ASP A 113 17.96 -10.75 17.75
CA ASP A 113 18.23 -11.83 16.81
C ASP A 113 19.54 -11.63 16.01
N LEU A 114 19.81 -10.40 15.56
CA LEU A 114 20.95 -10.11 14.67
C LEU A 114 22.16 -9.56 15.41
N PHE A 115 21.97 -8.73 16.43
CA PHE A 115 23.09 -8.05 17.09
C PHE A 115 23.36 -8.59 18.49
N ASN A 116 22.49 -9.44 19.05
CA ASN A 116 22.56 -9.89 20.43
C ASN A 116 22.58 -8.71 21.42
N ILE A 117 21.77 -7.69 21.12
CA ILE A 117 21.62 -6.47 21.92
C ILE A 117 20.16 -6.33 22.32
N GLU A 118 19.90 -6.14 23.61
CA GLU A 118 18.58 -5.79 24.10
C GLU A 118 18.37 -4.28 23.99
N VAL A 119 17.29 -3.89 23.32
CA VAL A 119 16.86 -2.49 23.22
C VAL A 119 15.39 -2.37 23.60
N PRO A 120 14.94 -1.22 24.13
CA PRO A 120 13.52 -0.98 24.39
C PRO A 120 12.66 -1.23 23.13
N PRO A 121 11.42 -1.74 23.28
CA PRO A 121 10.51 -2.00 22.16
C PRO A 121 9.86 -0.71 21.65
N VAL A 122 10.68 0.26 21.27
CA VAL A 122 10.28 1.59 20.80
C VAL A 122 11.10 1.94 19.57
N LEU A 123 10.43 2.47 18.55
CA LEU A 123 11.06 3.05 17.37
C LEU A 123 10.25 4.27 16.93
N ASP A 124 10.22 5.28 17.80
CA ASP A 124 9.70 6.60 17.48
C ASP A 124 10.71 7.42 16.66
N PHE A 125 10.32 8.63 16.26
CA PHE A 125 11.18 9.50 15.44
C PHE A 125 12.56 9.71 16.07
N ASP A 126 12.64 10.05 17.36
CA ASP A 126 13.90 10.41 18.00
C ASP A 126 14.82 9.19 18.13
N THR A 127 14.26 8.05 18.53
CA THR A 127 14.95 6.76 18.58
C THR A 127 15.45 6.33 17.21
N PHE A 128 14.64 6.52 16.16
CA PHE A 128 15.05 6.20 14.80
C PHE A 128 16.25 7.03 14.35
N ILE A 129 16.27 8.33 14.66
CA ILE A 129 17.41 9.21 14.35
C ILE A 129 18.65 8.76 15.13
N ASP A 130 18.56 8.57 16.45
CA ASP A 130 19.71 8.22 17.28
C ASP A 130 20.38 6.89 16.89
N GLU A 131 19.56 5.93 16.44
CA GLU A 131 20.02 4.61 16.05
C GLU A 131 20.63 4.57 14.63
N ASN A 132 20.23 5.47 13.74
CA ASN A 132 20.55 5.37 12.30
C ASN A 132 21.31 6.55 11.71
N VAL A 133 21.30 7.71 12.35
CA VAL A 133 21.96 8.95 11.88
C VAL A 133 23.23 9.19 12.69
N THR A 134 24.27 9.77 12.07
CA THR A 134 25.50 10.04 12.81
C THR A 134 25.31 11.13 13.87
N PRO A 135 25.99 11.03 15.04
CA PRO A 135 25.73 11.91 16.18
C PRO A 135 25.91 13.40 15.89
N GLU A 136 26.78 13.76 14.95
CA GLU A 136 27.13 15.14 14.63
C GLU A 136 25.95 15.89 13.98
N ILE A 137 25.13 15.19 13.19
CA ILE A 137 23.99 15.77 12.46
C ILE A 137 22.63 15.39 13.06
N ALA A 138 22.59 14.37 13.94
CA ALA A 138 21.36 13.92 14.59
C ALA A 138 20.56 15.06 15.26
N PRO A 139 21.17 16.04 15.96
CA PRO A 139 20.43 17.18 16.54
C PRO A 139 19.66 18.01 15.50
N ASP A 140 20.27 18.29 14.35
CA ASP A 140 19.64 19.09 13.28
C ASP A 140 18.53 18.29 12.56
N VAL A 141 18.71 16.98 12.44
CA VAL A 141 17.69 16.09 11.87
C VAL A 141 16.52 15.89 12.83
N LYS A 142 16.75 15.92 14.15
CA LYS A 142 15.67 15.85 15.15
C LYS A 142 14.72 17.04 15.09
N GLN A 143 15.23 18.23 14.75
CA GLN A 143 14.39 19.42 14.54
C GLN A 143 13.35 19.24 13.43
N GLN A 144 13.53 18.28 12.50
CA GLN A 144 12.54 18.03 11.46
C GLN A 144 11.18 17.55 12.02
N LYS A 145 11.17 16.95 13.21
CA LYS A 145 9.94 16.58 13.93
C LYS A 145 9.06 17.80 14.24
N GLU A 146 9.67 18.97 14.43
CA GLU A 146 8.99 20.23 14.76
C GLU A 146 8.36 20.91 13.55
N ARG A 147 8.67 20.45 12.33
CA ARG A 147 8.01 20.95 11.11
C ARG A 147 6.50 20.78 11.18
N LYS A 148 6.02 19.73 11.84
CA LYS A 148 4.59 19.51 12.03
C LYS A 148 4.08 20.46 13.10
N LEU A 149 3.07 21.26 12.75
CA LEU A 149 2.45 22.19 13.68
C LEU A 149 1.81 21.43 14.83
N THR A 150 2.33 21.67 16.04
CA THR A 150 1.77 21.19 17.30
C THR A 150 1.21 22.38 18.05
N VAL A 151 -0.11 22.38 18.27
CA VAL A 151 -0.82 23.48 18.95
C VAL A 151 -0.25 23.66 20.36
N GLY A 152 0.19 24.88 20.69
CA GLY A 152 0.79 25.22 21.99
C GLY A 152 2.29 24.95 22.11
N VAL A 153 2.93 24.38 21.08
CA VAL A 153 4.39 24.11 21.07
C VAL A 153 5.06 24.85 19.90
N THR A 154 4.56 24.64 18.68
CA THR A 154 5.16 25.23 17.47
C THR A 154 4.81 26.71 17.36
N LYS A 155 5.80 27.56 17.07
CA LYS A 155 5.54 29.01 16.87
C LYS A 155 4.80 29.26 15.55
N TYR A 156 4.04 30.35 15.53
CA TYR A 156 3.30 30.77 14.35
C TYR A 156 4.25 30.99 13.16
N GLY A 157 3.95 30.37 12.02
CA GLY A 157 4.74 30.46 10.79
C GLY A 157 5.91 29.48 10.69
N GLU A 158 6.22 28.71 11.73
CA GLU A 158 7.35 27.75 11.73
C GLU A 158 6.92 26.30 11.41
N GLY A 159 5.63 25.99 11.56
CA GLY A 159 5.08 24.65 11.30
C GLY A 159 4.13 24.59 10.12
N TYR A 160 4.05 23.44 9.46
CA TYR A 160 3.00 23.12 8.50
C TYR A 160 1.83 22.39 9.19
N VAL A 161 0.61 22.71 8.75
CA VAL A 161 -0.58 21.97 9.15
C VAL A 161 -0.72 20.76 8.23
N ASP A 162 -0.92 19.58 8.78
CA ASP A 162 -1.18 18.34 8.06
C ASP A 162 -2.64 17.89 8.24
N PRO A 163 -3.60 18.42 7.45
CA PRO A 163 -4.96 17.90 7.43
C PRO A 163 -4.96 16.37 7.32
N PRO A 164 -5.87 15.65 8.01
CA PRO A 164 -5.87 14.19 8.04
C PRO A 164 -5.78 13.54 6.65
N VAL A 165 -6.42 14.14 5.64
CA VAL A 165 -6.34 13.66 4.25
C VAL A 165 -4.92 13.72 3.70
N ILE A 166 -4.22 14.85 3.88
CA ILE A 166 -2.83 15.05 3.39
C ILE A 166 -1.88 14.11 4.10
N ARG A 167 -2.02 13.96 5.42
CA ARG A 167 -1.22 13.00 6.20
C ARG A 167 -1.35 11.58 5.66
N GLU A 168 -2.57 11.10 5.42
CA GLU A 168 -2.78 9.76 4.84
C GLU A 168 -2.28 9.61 3.38
N PHE A 169 -2.16 10.73 2.65
CA PHE A 169 -1.51 10.72 1.34
C PHE A 169 0.00 10.49 1.44
N LEU A 170 0.65 11.24 2.33
CA LEU A 170 2.09 11.17 2.58
C LEU A 170 2.49 9.85 3.24
N ARG A 171 1.66 9.32 4.15
CA ARG A 171 1.93 8.07 4.87
C ARG A 171 1.96 6.84 3.96
N SER A 172 1.15 6.79 2.90
CA SER A 172 1.04 5.58 2.08
C SER A 172 0.27 5.71 0.75
N THR A 173 -0.71 6.62 0.62
CA THR A 173 -1.60 6.60 -0.55
C THR A 173 -0.89 6.97 -1.85
N PHE A 174 0.05 7.91 -1.82
CA PHE A 174 0.85 8.26 -3.01
C PHE A 174 1.66 7.06 -3.53
N TYR A 175 2.28 6.31 -2.63
CA TYR A 175 3.06 5.12 -2.96
C TYR A 175 2.21 3.99 -3.49
N GLU A 176 1.03 3.78 -2.91
CA GLU A 176 0.10 2.76 -3.41
C GLU A 176 -0.45 3.11 -4.81
N LEU A 177 -0.64 4.40 -5.12
CA LEU A 177 -1.05 4.83 -6.47
C LEU A 177 0.02 4.53 -7.52
N PHE A 178 1.29 4.75 -7.17
CA PHE A 178 2.44 4.40 -8.00
C PHE A 178 2.58 2.88 -8.16
N ARG A 179 2.60 2.12 -7.05
CA ARG A 179 2.72 0.65 -7.03
C ARG A 179 1.72 -0.06 -7.94
N ARG A 180 0.49 0.46 -8.04
CA ARG A 180 -0.56 -0.15 -8.89
C ARG A 180 -0.28 -0.03 -10.38
N ARG A 181 0.40 1.03 -10.80
CA ARG A 181 0.77 1.27 -12.19
C ARG A 181 1.92 2.28 -12.22
N PRO A 182 3.18 1.81 -12.36
CA PRO A 182 4.36 2.66 -12.41
C PRO A 182 4.45 3.34 -13.78
N ASP A 183 3.65 4.39 -13.95
CA ASP A 183 3.51 5.16 -15.18
C ASP A 183 3.56 6.64 -14.78
N TYR A 184 4.66 7.31 -15.08
CA TYR A 184 4.94 8.66 -14.57
C TYR A 184 3.98 9.71 -15.09
N GLU A 185 3.57 9.63 -16.35
CA GLU A 185 2.61 10.56 -16.94
C GLU A 185 1.25 10.44 -16.25
N ARG A 186 0.78 9.20 -16.07
CA ARG A 186 -0.45 8.93 -15.32
C ARG A 186 -0.32 9.38 -13.88
N LEU A 187 0.79 9.06 -13.21
CA LEU A 187 1.02 9.39 -11.80
C LEU A 187 0.96 10.91 -11.60
N ARG A 188 1.69 11.66 -12.43
CA ARG A 188 1.65 13.13 -12.48
C ARG A 188 0.24 13.66 -12.68
N THR A 189 -0.51 13.07 -13.61
CA THR A 189 -1.90 13.44 -13.88
C THR A 189 -2.80 13.25 -12.66
N ILE A 190 -2.65 12.13 -11.94
CA ILE A 190 -3.42 11.83 -10.72
C ILE A 190 -3.02 12.77 -9.58
N PHE A 191 -1.72 13.00 -9.42
CA PHE A 191 -1.16 13.86 -8.38
C PHE A 191 -1.59 15.31 -8.56
N LYS A 192 -1.67 15.81 -9.80
CA LYS A 192 -2.24 17.13 -10.12
C LYS A 192 -3.71 17.24 -9.72
N VAL A 193 -4.53 16.18 -9.90
CA VAL A 193 -5.92 16.17 -9.40
C VAL A 193 -5.95 16.30 -7.88
N ILE A 194 -5.05 15.61 -7.18
CA ILE A 194 -4.95 15.69 -5.71
C ILE A 194 -4.58 17.11 -5.28
N ALA A 195 -3.58 17.73 -5.90
CA ALA A 195 -3.19 19.11 -5.63
C ALA A 195 -4.36 20.09 -5.84
N GLU A 196 -4.97 20.06 -7.04
CA GLU A 196 -6.01 21.03 -7.43
C GLU A 196 -7.32 20.85 -6.68
N LYS A 197 -7.77 19.60 -6.46
CA LYS A 197 -9.12 19.32 -5.93
C LYS A 197 -9.16 19.19 -4.42
N LEU A 198 -8.04 18.84 -3.78
CA LEU A 198 -7.96 18.69 -2.34
C LEU A 198 -7.15 19.81 -1.67
N GLY A 199 -6.74 20.82 -2.43
CA GLY A 199 -6.01 21.99 -1.92
C GLY A 199 -4.63 21.64 -1.36
N VAL A 200 -4.01 20.57 -1.86
CA VAL A 200 -2.65 20.19 -1.45
C VAL A 200 -1.65 21.08 -2.19
N ALA A 201 -0.70 21.67 -1.46
CA ALA A 201 0.35 22.48 -2.05
C ALA A 201 1.11 21.69 -3.14
N GLU A 202 1.28 22.30 -4.31
CA GLU A 202 1.93 21.65 -5.45
C GLU A 202 3.36 21.20 -5.11
N SER A 203 4.09 21.98 -4.31
CA SER A 203 5.44 21.64 -3.82
C SER A 203 5.51 20.32 -3.04
N VAL A 204 4.47 19.98 -2.26
CA VAL A 204 4.41 18.72 -1.53
C VAL A 204 4.27 17.56 -2.50
N VAL A 205 3.38 17.71 -3.48
CA VAL A 205 3.09 16.69 -4.49
C VAL A 205 4.29 16.51 -5.44
N GLU A 206 4.95 17.60 -5.82
CA GLU A 206 6.20 17.63 -6.57
C GLU A 206 7.32 16.91 -5.81
N ALA A 207 7.50 17.22 -4.52
CA ALA A 207 8.52 16.58 -3.69
C ALA A 207 8.33 15.05 -3.63
N VAL A 208 7.10 14.57 -3.39
CA VAL A 208 6.81 13.13 -3.36
C VAL A 208 7.00 12.50 -4.73
N PHE A 209 6.51 13.11 -5.81
CA PHE A 209 6.65 12.59 -7.17
C PHE A 209 8.12 12.45 -7.56
N ASN A 210 8.90 13.53 -7.41
CA ASN A 210 10.31 13.55 -7.78
C ASN A 210 11.09 12.49 -6.97
N ARG A 211 10.73 12.28 -5.70
CA ARG A 211 11.37 11.28 -4.86
C ARG A 211 11.02 9.84 -5.25
N ILE A 212 9.77 9.58 -5.66
CA ILE A 212 9.36 8.29 -6.25
C ILE A 212 10.20 7.98 -7.49
N VAL A 213 10.26 8.91 -8.44
CA VAL A 213 11.02 8.73 -9.69
C VAL A 213 12.50 8.54 -9.39
N LEU A 214 13.07 9.35 -8.50
CA LEU A 214 14.48 9.27 -8.13
C LEU A 214 14.84 7.91 -7.52
N HIS A 215 14.03 7.42 -6.58
CA HIS A 215 14.26 6.11 -5.96
C HIS A 215 14.07 4.96 -6.94
N GLU A 216 13.05 4.98 -7.79
CA GLU A 216 12.85 3.94 -8.79
C GLU A 216 13.99 3.89 -9.81
N GLN A 217 14.40 5.04 -10.36
CA GLN A 217 15.51 5.10 -11.30
C GLN A 217 16.83 4.70 -10.63
N MET A 218 17.07 5.14 -9.39
CA MET A 218 18.23 4.70 -8.62
C MET A 218 18.20 3.19 -8.35
N PHE A 219 17.01 2.61 -8.16
CA PHE A 219 16.87 1.17 -7.91
C PHE A 219 17.31 0.34 -9.13
N TYR A 220 17.01 0.77 -10.35
CA TYR A 220 17.34 0.01 -11.56
C TYR A 220 18.67 0.40 -12.21
N GLU A 221 19.07 1.66 -12.17
CA GLU A 221 20.23 2.16 -12.94
C GLU A 221 21.56 2.11 -12.18
N ASN A 222 21.55 2.09 -10.84
CA ASN A 222 22.78 2.16 -10.05
C ASN A 222 22.79 1.19 -8.88
N PHE A 223 23.59 0.13 -8.93
CA PHE A 223 23.75 -0.79 -7.81
C PHE A 223 24.38 -0.11 -6.59
N ILE A 224 23.65 -0.12 -5.47
CA ILE A 224 24.09 0.38 -4.17
C ILE A 224 23.95 -0.77 -3.15
N LEU A 225 25.07 -1.14 -2.51
CA LEU A 225 25.08 -2.21 -1.51
C LEU A 225 24.12 -1.89 -0.36
N GLY A 226 23.24 -2.85 -0.03
CA GLY A 226 22.26 -2.71 1.04
C GLY A 226 21.00 -1.90 0.68
N TYR A 227 20.93 -1.35 -0.53
CA TYR A 227 19.75 -0.67 -1.06
C TYR A 227 19.10 -1.47 -2.19
N ASN A 228 19.92 -1.99 -3.10
CA ASN A 228 19.51 -2.57 -4.37
C ASN A 228 19.77 -4.07 -4.49
N LEU A 229 19.11 -4.68 -5.48
CA LEU A 229 19.18 -6.12 -5.73
C LEU A 229 20.22 -6.44 -6.82
N LEU A 230 21.17 -7.31 -6.50
CA LEU A 230 22.17 -7.79 -7.44
C LEU A 230 21.49 -8.60 -8.56
N GLY A 231 21.85 -8.32 -9.82
CA GLY A 231 21.24 -8.95 -10.99
C GLY A 231 19.99 -8.24 -11.52
N VAL A 232 19.44 -7.28 -10.77
CA VAL A 232 18.35 -6.40 -11.25
C VAL A 232 18.89 -5.00 -11.55
N SER A 233 19.67 -4.44 -10.63
CA SER A 233 20.26 -3.12 -10.79
C SER A 233 21.50 -3.16 -11.66
N LYS A 234 21.66 -2.19 -12.57
CA LYS A 234 22.88 -2.03 -13.36
C LYS A 234 24.03 -1.56 -12.48
N LEU A 235 25.25 -1.96 -12.84
CA LEU A 235 26.44 -1.39 -12.24
C LEU A 235 26.69 0.01 -12.82
N THR A 236 26.99 0.96 -11.96
CA THR A 236 27.35 2.32 -12.37
C THR A 236 28.59 2.29 -13.28
N PRO A 237 28.66 3.14 -14.33
CA PRO A 237 29.82 3.20 -15.22
C PRO A 237 31.14 3.39 -14.46
N ARG A 238 32.18 2.65 -14.86
CA ARG A 238 33.53 2.75 -14.26
C ARG A 238 34.21 4.06 -14.68
N GLY A 239 34.99 4.66 -13.77
CA GLY A 239 35.88 5.79 -14.07
C GLY A 239 35.45 7.15 -13.52
N SER A 240 34.42 7.20 -12.66
CA SER A 240 33.99 8.41 -11.95
C SER A 240 33.75 8.10 -10.47
N ASP A 241 34.15 9.01 -9.58
CA ASP A 241 33.83 8.94 -8.14
C ASP A 241 32.36 9.26 -7.84
N LYS A 242 31.61 9.69 -8.86
CA LYS A 242 30.18 10.04 -8.80
C LYS A 242 29.36 9.07 -9.63
N ALA A 243 28.25 8.62 -9.05
CA ALA A 243 27.19 7.95 -9.78
C ALA A 243 26.26 8.99 -10.43
N SER A 244 25.65 8.62 -11.55
CA SER A 244 24.70 9.46 -12.28
C SER A 244 23.48 8.63 -12.67
N LEU A 245 22.32 9.27 -12.73
CA LEU A 245 21.09 8.70 -13.29
C LEU A 245 20.27 9.81 -13.94
N THR A 246 19.39 9.45 -14.86
CA THR A 246 18.45 10.39 -15.48
C THR A 246 17.06 10.19 -14.88
N ILE A 247 16.40 11.27 -14.50
CA ILE A 247 15.00 11.28 -14.05
C ILE A 247 14.14 12.16 -14.95
N ILE A 248 12.84 11.90 -14.95
CA ILE A 248 11.84 12.84 -15.43
C ILE A 248 11.22 13.53 -14.21
N ASN A 249 11.42 14.85 -14.10
CA ASN A 249 10.89 15.61 -12.98
C ASN A 249 9.36 15.85 -13.10
N TRP A 250 8.77 16.45 -12.07
CA TRP A 250 7.36 16.83 -12.02
C TRP A 250 6.91 17.68 -13.23
N ARG A 251 7.80 18.52 -13.75
CA ARG A 251 7.56 19.39 -14.91
C ARG A 251 7.58 18.60 -16.23
N GLY A 252 8.10 17.38 -16.22
CA GLY A 252 8.26 16.53 -17.40
C GLY A 252 9.59 16.75 -18.12
N GLU A 253 10.55 17.40 -17.46
CA GLU A 253 11.87 17.65 -18.00
C GLU A 253 12.80 16.51 -17.57
N GLU A 254 13.64 16.05 -18.50
CA GLU A 254 14.71 15.11 -18.19
C GLU A 254 15.85 15.84 -17.48
N GLN A 255 16.31 15.28 -16.36
CA GLN A 255 17.40 15.85 -15.59
C GLN A 255 18.39 14.76 -15.17
N GLU A 256 19.68 15.02 -15.39
CA GLU A 256 20.76 14.18 -14.89
C GLU A 256 21.03 14.53 -13.41
N VAL A 257 20.91 13.54 -12.53
CA VAL A 257 21.23 13.66 -11.10
C VAL A 257 22.54 12.94 -10.84
N ARG A 258 23.51 13.68 -10.28
CA ARG A 258 24.81 13.14 -9.87
C ARG A 258 24.92 13.12 -8.36
N TYR A 259 25.40 12.01 -7.82
CA TYR A 259 25.52 11.82 -6.38
C TYR A 259 26.74 10.98 -6.03
N THR A 260 27.25 11.18 -4.81
CA THR A 260 28.34 10.37 -4.24
C THR A 260 27.84 9.41 -3.18
N LYS A 261 26.73 9.75 -2.52
CA LYS A 261 26.19 9.02 -1.37
C LYS A 261 24.70 8.80 -1.53
N PHE A 262 24.25 7.64 -1.07
CA PHE A 262 22.83 7.29 -1.09
C PHE A 262 21.94 8.31 -0.37
N ALA A 263 22.40 8.89 0.75
CA ALA A 263 21.65 9.88 1.52
C ALA A 263 21.30 11.16 0.72
N GLU A 264 22.12 11.53 -0.28
CA GLU A 264 21.85 12.68 -1.15
C GLU A 264 20.55 12.46 -1.94
N ASN A 265 20.34 11.25 -2.44
CA ASN A 265 19.11 10.89 -3.15
C ASN A 265 17.96 10.57 -2.19
N ASN A 266 18.25 9.93 -1.05
CA ASN A 266 17.19 9.54 -0.12
C ASN A 266 16.55 10.74 0.57
N ASN A 267 17.34 11.64 1.16
CA ASN A 267 16.82 12.73 1.98
C ASN A 267 17.45 14.10 1.64
N GLY A 268 18.39 14.14 0.70
CA GLY A 268 19.09 15.36 0.32
C GLY A 268 18.25 16.36 -0.49
N PHE A 269 18.65 17.63 -0.41
CA PHE A 269 18.23 18.69 -1.30
C PHE A 269 19.04 18.65 -2.60
N ILE A 270 18.37 18.44 -3.73
CA ILE A 270 18.97 18.41 -5.06
C ILE A 270 18.42 19.58 -5.87
N LEU A 271 19.30 20.47 -6.34
CA LEU A 271 18.90 21.66 -7.08
C LEU A 271 18.13 21.30 -8.37
N GLY A 272 16.97 21.93 -8.58
CA GLY A 272 16.10 21.68 -9.74
C GLY A 272 15.21 20.43 -9.61
N VAL A 273 15.48 19.55 -8.64
CA VAL A 273 14.68 18.33 -8.39
C VAL A 273 13.89 18.45 -7.09
N THR A 274 14.53 18.88 -6.01
CA THR A 274 13.88 18.99 -4.71
C THR A 274 13.30 20.39 -4.53
N PRO A 275 11.99 20.55 -4.27
CA PRO A 275 11.43 21.84 -3.92
C PRO A 275 12.09 22.42 -2.66
N LEU A 276 12.24 23.75 -2.61
CA LEU A 276 12.82 24.43 -1.45
C LEU A 276 12.04 24.08 -0.18
N GLY A 277 12.76 23.77 0.89
CA GLY A 277 12.19 23.30 2.15
C GLY A 277 11.93 21.80 2.24
N TYR A 278 11.99 21.03 1.13
CA TYR A 278 11.67 19.60 1.11
C TYR A 278 12.88 18.67 0.92
N GLY A 279 14.03 19.05 1.47
CA GLY A 279 15.25 18.23 1.52
C GLY A 279 16.22 18.71 2.59
N LEU A 280 17.14 17.83 2.97
CA LEU A 280 18.20 18.11 3.94
C LEU A 280 19.50 18.47 3.22
N LEU A 281 20.28 19.37 3.82
CA LEU A 281 21.67 19.56 3.40
C LEU A 281 22.49 18.42 3.98
N THR A 282 22.85 17.44 3.15
CA THR A 282 23.62 16.29 3.62
C THR A 282 25.08 16.68 3.86
N PRO A 283 25.71 16.22 4.96
CA PRO A 283 27.12 16.53 5.26
C PRO A 283 28.04 15.94 4.19
N ARG A 284 29.34 16.29 4.21
CA ARG A 284 30.35 15.65 3.33
C ARG A 284 30.74 14.27 3.84
N GLU A 285 30.70 14.06 5.16
CA GLU A 285 30.85 12.75 5.77
C GLU A 285 29.61 11.85 5.51
N ARG A 286 29.63 10.67 6.13
CA ARG A 286 28.56 9.70 6.07
C ARG A 286 27.37 10.18 6.91
N PHE A 287 26.16 10.06 6.34
CA PHE A 287 24.91 10.42 7.02
C PHE A 287 24.37 9.30 7.91
N PHE A 288 24.40 8.05 7.42
CA PHE A 288 23.89 6.90 8.15
C PHE A 288 24.97 6.24 9.02
N LYS A 289 24.66 5.96 10.28
CA LYS A 289 25.55 5.29 11.24
C LYS A 289 25.83 3.84 10.83
N GLU A 290 27.03 3.37 11.12
CA GLU A 290 27.43 1.98 10.94
C GLU A 290 26.74 1.06 11.95
N SER A 291 26.46 -0.18 11.55
CA SER A 291 25.91 -1.19 12.46
C SER A 291 27.03 -1.89 13.24
N PRO A 292 26.71 -2.61 14.34
CA PRO A 292 27.67 -3.45 15.03
C PRO A 292 28.33 -4.54 14.15
N ARG A 293 27.73 -4.87 12.99
CA ARG A 293 28.26 -5.83 12.01
C ARG A 293 29.11 -5.17 10.91
N GLY A 294 29.38 -3.88 11.00
CA GLY A 294 30.24 -3.13 10.10
C GLY A 294 29.54 -1.99 9.36
N ILE A 295 30.09 -1.66 8.19
CA ILE A 295 29.81 -0.44 7.41
C ILE A 295 28.33 -0.27 7.01
N THR A 296 27.57 -1.37 6.89
CA THR A 296 26.14 -1.35 6.53
C THR A 296 25.30 -0.77 7.68
N PRO A 297 24.44 0.24 7.43
CA PRO A 297 23.59 0.82 8.46
C PRO A 297 22.57 -0.16 9.05
N LYS A 298 22.17 0.08 10.30
CA LYS A 298 21.22 -0.77 11.02
C LYS A 298 19.85 -0.85 10.33
N ILE A 299 19.36 0.27 9.77
CA ILE A 299 18.11 0.30 9.00
C ILE A 299 18.10 -0.66 7.79
N VAL A 300 19.26 -0.88 7.14
CA VAL A 300 19.35 -1.85 6.04
C VAL A 300 19.10 -3.26 6.55
N TRP A 301 19.69 -3.62 7.70
CA TRP A 301 19.45 -4.91 8.35
C TRP A 301 18.00 -5.08 8.77
N PHE A 302 17.34 -4.01 9.20
CA PHE A 302 15.91 -4.04 9.52
C PHE A 302 15.05 -4.32 8.28
N ILE A 303 15.37 -3.71 7.14
CA ILE A 303 14.71 -4.00 5.86
C ILE A 303 14.92 -5.46 5.44
N ASP A 304 16.16 -5.96 5.52
CA ASP A 304 16.49 -7.36 5.23
C ASP A 304 15.71 -8.32 6.15
N TYR A 305 15.67 -8.03 7.45
CA TYR A 305 14.92 -8.81 8.44
C TYR A 305 13.42 -8.86 8.11
N LYS A 306 12.81 -7.71 7.76
CA LYS A 306 11.41 -7.65 7.31
C LYS A 306 11.18 -8.47 6.04
N ALA A 307 12.11 -8.42 5.08
CA ALA A 307 12.00 -9.16 3.83
C ALA A 307 11.96 -10.66 4.10
N ARG A 308 12.94 -11.17 4.86
CA ARG A 308 13.03 -12.59 5.21
C ARG A 308 11.80 -13.10 5.94
N ARG A 309 11.24 -12.28 6.84
CA ARG A 309 9.98 -12.61 7.53
C ARG A 309 8.78 -12.66 6.58
N LEU A 310 8.72 -11.76 5.59
CA LEU A 310 7.69 -11.81 4.55
C LEU A 310 7.79 -13.11 3.74
N LEU A 311 8.99 -13.51 3.35
CA LEU A 311 9.25 -14.77 2.65
C LEU A 311 8.84 -15.98 3.49
N ALA A 312 9.24 -16.02 4.77
CA ALA A 312 8.88 -17.13 5.66
C ALA A 312 7.36 -17.34 5.79
N ARG A 313 6.59 -16.26 5.74
CA ARG A 313 5.11 -16.32 5.80
C ARG A 313 4.45 -16.67 4.48
N TYR A 314 5.14 -16.53 3.35
CA TYR A 314 4.58 -16.81 2.03
C TYR A 314 4.01 -18.24 1.94
N ARG A 315 4.72 -19.20 2.55
CA ARG A 315 4.31 -20.60 2.68
C ARG A 315 2.94 -20.78 3.33
N ALA A 316 2.56 -19.91 4.27
CA ALA A 316 1.27 -19.98 4.96
C ALA A 316 0.08 -19.47 4.11
N THR A 317 0.33 -18.89 2.93
CA THR A 317 -0.71 -18.24 2.11
C THR A 317 -1.85 -19.19 1.72
N HIS A 318 -1.59 -20.47 1.47
CA HIS A 318 -2.62 -21.45 1.14
C HIS A 318 -3.68 -21.57 2.25
N LEU A 319 -3.25 -21.67 3.51
CA LEU A 319 -4.14 -21.68 4.67
C LEU A 319 -4.80 -20.31 4.91
N MET A 320 -4.09 -19.21 4.65
CA MET A 320 -4.68 -17.86 4.75
C MET A 320 -5.84 -17.68 3.78
N VAL A 321 -5.71 -18.17 2.55
CA VAL A 321 -6.76 -18.11 1.51
C VAL A 321 -7.94 -19.01 1.86
N ALA A 322 -7.67 -20.21 2.38
CA ALA A 322 -8.67 -21.18 2.82
C ALA A 322 -9.27 -20.89 4.21
N ASN A 323 -8.82 -19.82 4.88
CA ASN A 323 -9.25 -19.52 6.24
C ASN A 323 -10.77 -19.30 6.30
N TYR A 324 -11.36 -19.68 7.44
CA TYR A 324 -12.80 -19.71 7.75
C TYR A 324 -13.64 -20.75 7.00
N GLN A 325 -12.99 -21.70 6.32
CA GLN A 325 -13.63 -22.86 5.69
C GLN A 325 -13.54 -24.08 6.60
N ARG A 326 -14.68 -24.66 6.99
CA ARG A 326 -14.70 -25.88 7.81
C ARG A 326 -14.45 -27.12 6.97
N VAL A 327 -14.00 -28.21 7.61
CA VAL A 327 -13.64 -29.45 6.92
C VAL A 327 -14.84 -30.09 6.19
N ASP A 328 -16.04 -30.09 6.80
CA ASP A 328 -17.28 -30.57 6.18
C ASP A 328 -17.65 -29.78 4.92
N GLU A 329 -17.35 -28.49 4.90
CA GLU A 329 -17.61 -27.58 3.78
C GLU A 329 -16.60 -27.71 2.65
N MET A 330 -15.41 -28.29 2.90
CA MET A 330 -14.36 -28.48 1.89
C MET A 330 -14.67 -29.60 0.89
N ILE A 331 -15.72 -30.40 1.14
CA ILE A 331 -16.13 -31.52 0.28
C ILE A 331 -17.06 -31.03 -0.83
N ASP A 332 -18.00 -30.14 -0.51
CA ASP A 332 -19.04 -29.68 -1.44
C ASP A 332 -19.18 -28.16 -1.43
N TYR A 333 -19.09 -27.55 -2.61
CA TYR A 333 -19.24 -26.11 -2.80
C TYR A 333 -20.63 -25.61 -2.41
N THR A 334 -21.67 -26.42 -2.50
CA THR A 334 -23.04 -26.01 -2.15
C THR A 334 -23.21 -25.80 -0.64
N ARG A 335 -22.35 -26.41 0.18
CA ARG A 335 -22.35 -26.30 1.64
C ARG A 335 -21.43 -25.21 2.15
N SER A 336 -20.55 -24.67 1.30
CA SER A 336 -19.53 -23.71 1.72
C SER A 336 -20.09 -22.30 1.88
N GLU A 337 -20.16 -21.83 3.13
CA GLU A 337 -20.52 -20.45 3.45
C GLU A 337 -19.55 -19.43 2.83
N ARG A 338 -18.27 -19.79 2.66
CA ARG A 338 -17.28 -18.94 1.97
C ARG A 338 -17.65 -18.74 0.50
N THR A 339 -18.13 -19.77 -0.18
CA THR A 339 -18.56 -19.64 -1.57
C THR A 339 -19.83 -18.81 -1.70
N GLU A 340 -20.77 -18.93 -0.75
CA GLU A 340 -21.96 -18.07 -0.71
C GLU A 340 -21.60 -16.61 -0.45
N GLN A 341 -20.68 -16.35 0.48
CA GLN A 341 -20.17 -15.00 0.73
C GLN A 341 -19.53 -14.40 -0.53
N TYR A 342 -18.69 -15.18 -1.23
CA TYR A 342 -18.09 -14.75 -2.51
C TYR A 342 -19.16 -14.46 -3.57
N HIS A 343 -20.12 -15.36 -3.73
CA HIS A 343 -21.19 -15.23 -4.72
C HIS A 343 -22.08 -14.02 -4.44
N ALA A 344 -22.47 -13.78 -3.18
CA ALA A 344 -23.24 -12.61 -2.78
C ALA A 344 -22.51 -11.29 -3.10
N LEU A 345 -21.18 -11.23 -2.92
CA LEU A 345 -20.38 -10.05 -3.28
C LEU A 345 -20.32 -9.85 -4.80
N ALA A 346 -20.15 -10.93 -5.58
CA ALA A 346 -20.12 -10.88 -7.04
C ALA A 346 -21.49 -10.43 -7.61
N MET A 347 -22.58 -10.98 -7.08
CA MET A 347 -23.94 -10.63 -7.48
C MET A 347 -24.26 -9.15 -7.25
N ARG A 348 -23.84 -8.59 -6.11
CA ARG A 348 -23.98 -7.15 -5.83
C ARG A 348 -23.22 -6.30 -6.84
N LYS A 349 -21.99 -6.70 -7.18
CA LYS A 349 -21.20 -6.03 -8.22
C LYS A 349 -21.93 -6.05 -9.57
N TYR A 350 -22.40 -7.21 -10.02
CA TYR A 350 -23.11 -7.33 -11.30
C TYR A 350 -24.42 -6.53 -11.35
N TYR A 351 -25.14 -6.49 -10.23
CA TYR A 351 -26.33 -5.65 -10.11
C TYR A 351 -25.98 -4.17 -10.29
N ILE A 352 -24.94 -3.67 -9.61
CA ILE A 352 -24.48 -2.28 -9.76
C ILE A 352 -24.07 -2.00 -11.21
N GLU A 353 -23.28 -2.87 -11.82
CA GLU A 353 -22.86 -2.71 -13.22
C GLU A 353 -24.06 -2.64 -14.18
N SER A 354 -25.09 -3.46 -13.96
CA SER A 354 -26.31 -3.45 -14.77
C SER A 354 -27.13 -2.17 -14.61
N LEU A 355 -27.16 -1.58 -13.42
CA LEU A 355 -27.80 -0.28 -13.18
C LEU A 355 -27.06 0.82 -13.94
N ILE A 356 -25.72 0.76 -13.98
CA ILE A 356 -24.92 1.73 -14.74
C ILE A 356 -25.16 1.59 -16.23
N ASP A 357 -25.27 0.37 -16.76
CA ASP A 357 -25.60 0.16 -18.17
C ASP A 357 -26.96 0.77 -18.54
N ALA A 358 -27.96 0.59 -17.68
CA ALA A 358 -29.28 1.18 -17.89
C ALA A 358 -29.21 2.73 -17.88
N LEU A 359 -28.37 3.32 -17.03
CA LEU A 359 -28.16 4.78 -16.99
C LEU A 359 -27.39 5.32 -18.19
N LEU A 360 -26.50 4.51 -18.79
CA LEU A 360 -25.72 4.87 -19.97
C LEU A 360 -26.48 4.64 -21.28
N GLN A 361 -27.66 4.01 -21.22
CA GLN A 361 -28.49 3.76 -22.40
C GLN A 361 -28.93 5.09 -23.03
N GLY A 362 -28.77 5.22 -24.35
CA GLY A 362 -29.10 6.44 -25.08
C GLY A 362 -28.01 7.51 -25.13
N TYR A 363 -26.90 7.34 -24.39
CA TYR A 363 -25.78 8.30 -24.39
C TYR A 363 -24.70 8.02 -25.44
N GLY A 364 -24.91 7.04 -26.34
CA GLY A 364 -23.96 6.72 -27.42
C GLY A 364 -22.57 6.28 -26.95
N VAL A 365 -22.46 5.74 -25.72
CA VAL A 365 -21.18 5.36 -25.12
C VAL A 365 -20.72 3.99 -25.62
N ASP A 366 -19.50 3.94 -26.14
CA ASP A 366 -18.84 2.72 -26.62
C ASP A 366 -18.58 1.71 -25.47
N ASN A 367 -18.31 0.45 -25.83
CA ASN A 367 -18.14 -0.62 -24.85
C ASN A 367 -16.92 -0.42 -23.93
N PHE A 368 -15.85 0.21 -24.41
CA PHE A 368 -14.66 0.47 -23.60
C PHE A 368 -14.95 1.53 -22.54
N LYS A 369 -15.51 2.68 -22.94
CA LYS A 369 -15.93 3.73 -21.99
C LYS A 369 -17.00 3.24 -21.03
N ARG A 370 -17.95 2.41 -21.49
CA ARG A 370 -18.96 1.78 -20.62
C ARG A 370 -18.32 0.99 -19.49
N ASN A 371 -17.28 0.20 -19.79
CA ASN A 371 -16.51 -0.52 -18.76
C ASN A 371 -15.77 0.42 -17.80
N LEU A 372 -15.27 1.56 -18.28
CA LEU A 372 -14.65 2.57 -17.42
C LEU A 372 -15.68 3.20 -16.47
N TYR A 373 -16.87 3.57 -16.94
CA TYR A 373 -17.96 4.06 -16.07
C TYR A 373 -18.36 3.05 -15.00
N ARG A 374 -18.45 1.76 -15.34
CA ARG A 374 -18.70 0.69 -14.36
C ARG A 374 -17.59 0.66 -13.29
N LYS A 375 -16.32 0.70 -13.69
CA LYS A 375 -15.18 0.75 -12.77
C LYS A 375 -15.20 2.02 -11.91
N ALA A 376 -15.60 3.15 -12.48
CA ALA A 376 -15.73 4.41 -11.75
C ALA A 376 -16.71 4.30 -10.59
N VAL A 377 -17.89 3.72 -10.81
CA VAL A 377 -18.87 3.53 -9.75
C VAL A 377 -18.42 2.49 -8.72
N LEU A 378 -17.79 1.40 -9.14
CA LEU A 378 -17.21 0.43 -8.20
C LEU A 378 -16.10 1.06 -7.33
N GLN A 379 -15.37 2.05 -7.85
CA GLN A 379 -14.37 2.79 -7.10
C GLN A 379 -14.98 3.61 -5.95
N LEU A 380 -16.14 4.24 -6.19
CA LEU A 380 -16.88 5.01 -5.16
C LEU A 380 -17.22 4.16 -3.92
N ILE A 381 -17.36 2.86 -4.11
CA ILE A 381 -17.66 1.89 -3.05
C ILE A 381 -16.35 1.33 -2.48
N GLY A 382 -15.50 0.80 -3.35
CA GLY A 382 -14.34 0.01 -2.97
C GLY A 382 -13.22 0.81 -2.29
N HIS A 383 -12.99 2.07 -2.66
CA HIS A 383 -11.90 2.87 -2.08
C HIS A 383 -12.20 3.27 -0.62
N LYS A 384 -13.43 3.71 -0.34
CA LYS A 384 -13.89 4.11 1.02
C LYS A 384 -13.98 2.94 2.01
N LYS A 385 -14.09 1.70 1.53
CA LYS A 385 -14.25 0.50 2.39
C LYS A 385 -13.23 -0.60 2.10
N LYS A 386 -12.07 -0.26 1.54
CA LYS A 386 -11.01 -1.26 1.31
C LYS A 386 -10.44 -1.75 2.65
N ARG A 387 -10.36 -3.07 2.84
CA ARG A 387 -9.94 -3.69 4.13
C ARG A 387 -8.55 -4.33 4.09
N HIS A 388 -8.19 -5.01 2.99
CA HIS A 388 -7.00 -5.87 2.94
C HIS A 388 -5.83 -5.26 2.16
N ARG A 389 -5.67 -3.93 2.19
CA ARG A 389 -4.58 -3.20 1.52
C ARG A 389 -4.29 -1.89 2.24
N TRP A 390 -3.03 -1.55 2.34
CA TRP A 390 -2.53 -0.23 2.73
C TRP A 390 -2.75 0.78 1.58
N GLY A 391 -2.59 2.08 1.86
CA GLY A 391 -2.69 3.14 0.84
C GLY A 391 -4.12 3.50 0.41
N TYR A 392 -5.10 3.20 1.25
CA TYR A 392 -6.50 3.62 1.05
C TYR A 392 -7.02 4.54 2.15
N ALA A 393 -6.22 4.80 3.19
CA ALA A 393 -6.63 5.58 4.35
C ALA A 393 -7.03 7.02 3.96
N ALA A 394 -6.35 7.64 2.98
CA ALA A 394 -6.72 8.99 2.51
C ALA A 394 -8.13 9.03 1.94
N PHE A 395 -8.53 8.03 1.14
CA PHE A 395 -9.89 7.97 0.62
C PHE A 395 -10.92 7.79 1.73
N LYS A 396 -10.57 7.08 2.82
CA LYS A 396 -11.46 6.90 3.98
C LYS A 396 -11.63 8.17 4.79
N SER A 397 -10.57 8.97 4.94
CA SER A 397 -10.57 10.19 5.75
C SER A 397 -11.20 11.40 5.05
N MET A 398 -11.24 11.43 3.72
CA MET A 398 -11.97 12.47 2.98
C MET A 398 -13.44 12.57 3.40
N THR A 399 -14.01 13.76 3.31
CA THR A 399 -15.46 13.96 3.27
C THR A 399 -16.07 13.34 2.00
N GLU A 400 -17.40 13.24 1.91
CA GLU A 400 -18.05 12.78 0.67
C GLU A 400 -17.85 13.76 -0.48
N ASP A 401 -17.81 15.07 -0.20
CA ASP A 401 -17.65 16.11 -1.22
C ASP A 401 -16.22 16.14 -1.77
N GLU A 402 -15.21 16.09 -0.90
CA GLU A 402 -13.79 15.96 -1.30
C GLU A 402 -13.58 14.70 -2.16
N PHE A 403 -14.14 13.57 -1.73
CA PHE A 403 -14.01 12.32 -2.47
C PHE A 403 -14.75 12.36 -3.81
N LYS A 404 -15.91 13.02 -3.88
CA LYS A 404 -16.65 13.26 -5.13
C LYS A 404 -15.83 14.09 -6.10
N GLU A 405 -15.29 15.23 -5.68
CA GLU A 405 -14.52 16.11 -6.56
C GLU A 405 -13.23 15.45 -7.06
N TRP A 406 -12.52 14.75 -6.18
CA TRP A 406 -11.38 13.92 -6.59
C TRP A 406 -11.80 12.86 -7.61
N TRP A 407 -12.91 12.15 -7.37
CA TRP A 407 -13.41 11.10 -8.25
C TRP A 407 -13.79 11.65 -9.64
N LEU A 408 -14.49 12.78 -9.69
CA LEU A 408 -14.84 13.47 -10.95
C LEU A 408 -13.58 13.83 -11.73
N GLY A 409 -12.62 14.51 -11.10
CA GLY A 409 -11.37 14.90 -11.77
C GLY A 409 -10.52 13.71 -12.21
N HIS A 410 -10.46 12.64 -11.40
CA HIS A 410 -9.71 11.43 -11.71
C HIS A 410 -10.21 10.72 -12.97
N TRP A 411 -11.52 10.62 -13.14
CA TRP A 411 -12.13 9.95 -14.29
C TRP A 411 -12.27 10.85 -15.51
N GLU A 412 -12.47 12.15 -15.31
CA GLU A 412 -12.46 13.17 -16.37
C GLU A 412 -11.13 13.15 -17.14
N ARG A 413 -10.00 13.16 -16.41
CA ARG A 413 -8.67 13.08 -17.03
C ARG A 413 -8.36 11.74 -17.70
N GLN A 414 -9.15 10.69 -17.41
CA GLN A 414 -9.09 9.40 -18.12
C GLN A 414 -10.02 9.36 -19.34
N GLY A 415 -10.61 10.49 -19.73
CA GLY A 415 -11.43 10.62 -20.94
C GLY A 415 -12.92 10.34 -20.72
N LEU A 416 -13.40 10.29 -19.47
CA LEU A 416 -14.83 10.21 -19.19
C LEU A 416 -15.46 11.60 -19.16
N ASN A 417 -16.71 11.70 -19.63
CA ASN A 417 -17.44 12.96 -19.62
C ASN A 417 -17.89 13.31 -18.18
N ARG A 418 -17.47 14.48 -17.68
CA ARG A 418 -17.78 14.99 -16.34
C ARG A 418 -19.28 15.11 -16.09
N SER A 419 -20.04 15.70 -17.01
CA SER A 419 -21.49 15.88 -16.85
C SER A 419 -22.22 14.54 -16.69
N LEU A 420 -21.77 13.50 -17.39
CA LEU A 420 -22.33 12.15 -17.26
C LEU A 420 -21.92 11.50 -15.93
N LEU A 421 -20.67 11.70 -15.47
CA LEU A 421 -20.21 11.24 -14.17
C LEU A 421 -21.01 11.88 -13.03
N GLU A 422 -21.30 13.19 -13.11
CA GLU A 422 -22.13 13.90 -12.14
C GLU A 422 -23.55 13.32 -12.09
N LYS A 423 -24.18 13.12 -13.25
CA LYS A 423 -25.51 12.46 -13.33
C LYS A 423 -25.50 11.06 -12.69
N ILE A 424 -24.46 10.28 -12.96
CA ILE A 424 -24.30 8.95 -12.37
C ILE A 424 -24.14 9.06 -10.85
N TYR A 425 -23.26 9.94 -10.37
CA TYR A 425 -23.02 10.16 -8.95
C TYR A 425 -24.31 10.53 -8.22
N GLU A 426 -25.07 11.50 -8.74
CA GLU A 426 -26.33 11.96 -8.15
C GLU A 426 -27.37 10.84 -8.05
N ARG A 427 -27.32 9.87 -8.98
CA ARG A 427 -28.19 8.70 -8.95
C ARG A 427 -27.75 7.67 -7.91
N VAL A 428 -26.44 7.40 -7.82
CA VAL A 428 -25.92 6.34 -6.93
C VAL A 428 -25.69 6.80 -5.49
N LYS A 429 -25.50 8.10 -5.23
CA LYS A 429 -25.12 8.65 -3.92
C LYS A 429 -26.06 8.22 -2.80
N ARG A 430 -27.36 8.07 -3.11
CA ARG A 430 -28.39 7.65 -2.15
C ARG A 430 -28.18 6.23 -1.63
N TRP A 431 -27.54 5.36 -2.41
CA TRP A 431 -27.33 3.96 -2.07
C TRP A 431 -25.91 3.67 -1.58
N LEU A 432 -24.95 4.57 -1.83
CA LEU A 432 -23.54 4.38 -1.48
C LEU A 432 -23.32 4.04 0.01
N PRO A 433 -23.90 4.76 1.00
CA PRO A 433 -23.64 4.45 2.41
C PRO A 433 -24.07 3.03 2.79
N ARG A 434 -25.26 2.62 2.36
CA ARG A 434 -25.80 1.28 2.62
C ARG A 434 -24.97 0.21 1.92
N LEU A 435 -24.67 0.37 0.63
CA LEU A 435 -23.85 -0.58 -0.12
C LEU A 435 -22.45 -0.76 0.51
N ARG A 436 -21.83 0.34 0.95
CA ARG A 436 -20.55 0.33 1.64
C ARG A 436 -20.63 -0.43 2.96
N SER A 437 -21.65 -0.18 3.78
CA SER A 437 -21.88 -0.88 5.06
C SER A 437 -22.12 -2.36 4.87
N ASP A 438 -23.03 -2.73 3.96
CA ASP A 438 -23.36 -4.14 3.74
C ASP A 438 -22.16 -4.96 3.23
N LEU A 439 -21.30 -4.37 2.36
CA LEU A 439 -20.11 -5.07 1.87
C LEU A 439 -19.10 -5.33 2.98
N GLU A 440 -18.96 -4.39 3.90
CA GLU A 440 -18.11 -4.52 5.07
C GLU A 440 -18.66 -5.58 6.02
N GLU A 441 -19.96 -5.55 6.29
CA GLU A 441 -20.66 -6.53 7.13
C GLU A 441 -20.57 -7.94 6.53
N LEU A 442 -20.92 -8.10 5.25
CA LEU A 442 -20.81 -9.37 4.55
C LEU A 442 -19.40 -9.93 4.65
N GLY A 443 -18.40 -9.07 4.51
CA GLY A 443 -17.00 -9.43 4.58
C GLY A 443 -16.53 -9.91 5.96
N GLU A 444 -17.09 -9.38 7.05
CA GLU A 444 -16.74 -9.74 8.44
C GLU A 444 -17.64 -10.83 9.04
N ARG A 445 -18.87 -10.97 8.55
CA ARG A 445 -19.91 -11.82 9.12
C ARG A 445 -19.43 -13.24 9.36
N LEU A 446 -18.84 -13.86 8.35
CA LEU A 446 -18.38 -15.25 8.45
C LEU A 446 -17.25 -15.39 9.48
N ARG A 447 -16.26 -14.51 9.44
CA ARG A 447 -15.16 -14.48 10.42
C ARG A 447 -15.68 -14.34 11.85
N LYS A 448 -16.59 -13.40 12.10
CA LYS A 448 -17.21 -13.20 13.42
C LYS A 448 -17.97 -14.45 13.87
N ARG A 449 -18.74 -15.05 12.98
CA ARG A 449 -19.49 -16.28 13.25
C ARG A 449 -18.57 -17.45 13.61
N ARG A 450 -17.50 -17.68 12.84
CA ARG A 450 -16.53 -18.76 13.14
C ARG A 450 -15.88 -18.59 14.50
N ARG A 451 -15.47 -17.36 14.84
CA ARG A 451 -14.89 -17.05 16.16
C ARG A 451 -15.89 -17.28 17.30
N ALA A 452 -17.15 -16.91 17.11
CA ALA A 452 -18.18 -17.14 18.12
C ALA A 452 -18.44 -18.64 18.34
N LEU A 453 -18.55 -19.41 17.24
CA LEU A 453 -18.75 -20.86 17.32
C LEU A 453 -17.53 -21.58 17.94
N ALA A 454 -16.31 -21.13 17.64
CA ALA A 454 -15.12 -21.72 18.24
C ALA A 454 -15.05 -21.47 19.75
N ARG A 455 -15.38 -20.25 20.19
CA ARG A 455 -15.45 -19.93 21.62
C ARG A 455 -16.50 -20.76 22.36
N ALA A 456 -17.64 -21.00 21.74
CA ALA A 456 -18.71 -21.80 22.32
C ALA A 456 -18.37 -23.30 22.46
N LEU A 457 -17.35 -23.79 21.75
CA LEU A 457 -16.84 -25.16 21.89
C LEU A 457 -15.69 -25.28 22.89
N ALA A 458 -15.01 -24.16 23.17
CA ALA A 458 -13.92 -24.09 24.14
C ALA A 458 -14.41 -23.80 25.57
N SER A 459 -15.64 -23.30 25.72
CA SER A 459 -16.39 -23.20 26.98
C SER A 459 -17.14 -24.48 27.26
#